data_AF-A0A6F9DM22-F1
#
_entry.id   AF-A0A6F9DM22-F1
#
_cell.length_a   1.000
_cell.length_b   1.000
_cell.length_c   1.000
_cell.angle_alpha   90.00
_cell.angle_beta   90.00
_cell.angle_gamma   90.00
#
_symmetry.space_group_name_H-M   'P 1'
#
loop_
_entity.id
_entity.type
_entity.pdbx_description
1 polymer ?
#
loop_
_entity_poly.entity_id
_entity_poly.type
_entity_poly.pdbx_seq_one_letter_code
_entity_poly.pdbx_strand_id
1 'polypeptide(L)'
;MSQSQTLGSSEIQRKANNVVHLFLVWEQRKIPIKRADINKYVMKDHKSSYAEVMKHVEKKLHDVFGLQLVEIGEAPKKAYILVSVLDQSNSSEMMNWKGNSKRGLLLTVLTLIFMSGNSMSDGTLWNALKGLGIEKDKPHAVFGDVKKLLHQEFARQMYIEVTKVPNCDPPQFNYRWGLRTEHEISKKQILEFVTKLYGKSNIMVWKSQYHDMITSEMQAD
;
A
#
# COMPACT_ATOMS: atom_id res chain seq x y z
N MET A 1 -16.36 37.39 -12.85
CA MET A 1 -17.19 36.17 -12.98
C MET A 1 -16.37 35.13 -13.72
N SER A 2 -15.79 34.15 -13.02
CA SER A 2 -14.97 33.11 -13.67
C SER A 2 -15.90 32.09 -14.34
N GLN A 3 -16.02 32.18 -15.66
CA GLN A 3 -16.74 31.19 -16.45
C GLN A 3 -16.01 29.84 -16.35
N SER A 4 -16.66 28.84 -15.76
CA SER A 4 -16.24 27.45 -15.83
C SER A 4 -16.32 27.00 -17.29
N GLN A 5 -15.20 27.01 -18.01
CA GLN A 5 -15.12 26.43 -19.35
C GLN A 5 -15.22 24.91 -19.24
N THR A 6 -16.33 24.36 -19.71
CA THR A 6 -16.51 22.91 -19.89
C THR A 6 -15.59 22.46 -21.03
N LEU A 7 -14.70 21.51 -20.76
CA LEU A 7 -13.75 21.01 -21.75
C LEU A 7 -14.47 20.28 -22.88
N GLY A 8 -13.99 20.45 -24.12
CA GLY A 8 -14.38 19.59 -25.24
C GLY A 8 -13.88 18.15 -25.06
N SER A 9 -14.54 17.18 -25.69
CA SER A 9 -14.24 15.75 -25.56
C SER A 9 -12.77 15.38 -25.83
N SER A 10 -12.14 15.99 -26.85
CA SER A 10 -10.72 15.78 -27.18
C SER A 10 -9.79 16.24 -26.05
N GLU A 11 -10.11 17.36 -25.40
CA GLU A 11 -9.32 17.92 -24.30
C GLU A 11 -9.48 17.10 -23.01
N ILE A 12 -10.66 16.55 -22.76
CA ILE A 12 -10.90 15.62 -21.66
C ILE A 12 -10.03 14.38 -21.85
N GLN A 13 -10.02 13.80 -23.04
CA GLN A 13 -9.20 12.61 -23.31
C GLN A 13 -7.69 12.92 -23.20
N ARG A 14 -7.25 14.10 -23.65
CA ARG A 14 -5.87 14.55 -23.49
C ARG A 14 -5.48 14.66 -22.02
N LYS A 15 -6.31 15.28 -21.19
CA LYS A 15 -6.07 15.36 -19.74
C LYS A 15 -6.08 13.98 -19.09
N ALA A 16 -7.03 13.12 -19.44
CA ALA A 16 -7.08 11.75 -18.92
C ALA A 16 -5.79 10.98 -19.24
N ASN A 17 -5.28 11.07 -20.47
CA ASN A 17 -4.01 10.45 -20.85
C ASN A 17 -2.83 10.99 -20.02
N ASN A 18 -2.78 12.29 -19.77
CA ASN A 18 -1.74 12.91 -18.94
C ASN A 18 -1.83 12.45 -17.48
N VAL A 19 -3.04 12.31 -16.92
CA VAL A 19 -3.24 11.78 -15.58
C VAL A 19 -2.82 10.30 -15.50
N VAL A 20 -3.17 9.48 -16.49
CA VAL A 20 -2.71 8.08 -16.56
C VAL A 20 -1.19 8.01 -16.57
N HIS A 21 -0.53 8.82 -17.41
CA HIS A 21 0.93 8.85 -17.45
C HIS A 21 1.54 9.25 -16.10
N LEU A 22 0.97 10.25 -15.43
CA LEU A 22 1.37 10.64 -14.08
C LEU A 22 1.28 9.47 -13.10
N PHE A 23 0.16 8.73 -13.12
CA PHE A 23 -0.06 7.56 -12.27
C PHE A 23 0.97 6.46 -12.51
N LEU A 24 1.22 6.09 -13.76
CA LEU A 24 2.17 5.03 -14.10
C LEU A 24 3.61 5.36 -13.67
N VAL A 25 4.03 6.62 -13.80
CA VAL A 25 5.36 7.08 -13.35
C VAL A 25 5.50 7.00 -11.83
N TRP A 26 4.47 7.40 -11.09
CA TRP A 26 4.52 7.42 -9.62
C TRP A 26 4.39 6.04 -9.00
N GLU A 27 3.67 5.14 -9.67
CA GLU A 27 3.48 3.77 -9.23
C GLU A 27 4.79 2.97 -9.20
N GLN A 28 5.76 3.29 -10.06
CA GLN A 28 7.13 2.74 -9.99
C GLN A 28 7.80 2.96 -8.62
N ARG A 29 7.41 4.03 -7.91
CA ARG A 29 7.89 4.37 -6.57
C ARG A 29 6.90 4.01 -5.46
N LYS A 30 5.74 3.46 -5.82
CA LYS A 30 4.61 3.13 -4.94
C LYS A 30 4.13 4.33 -4.11
N ILE A 31 4.23 5.55 -4.65
CA ILE A 31 3.85 6.78 -3.93
C ILE A 31 2.39 7.14 -4.23
N PRO A 32 1.53 7.30 -3.21
CA PRO A 32 0.17 7.78 -3.43
C PRO A 32 0.16 9.18 -4.06
N ILE A 33 -0.73 9.40 -5.02
CA ILE A 33 -0.89 10.70 -5.68
C ILE A 33 -2.04 11.45 -5.02
N LYS A 34 -1.77 12.65 -4.50
CA LYS A 34 -2.82 13.48 -3.88
C LYS A 34 -3.70 14.11 -4.96
N ARG A 35 -4.99 14.26 -4.68
CA ARG A 35 -5.91 15.00 -5.55
C ARG A 35 -5.42 16.43 -5.85
N ALA A 36 -4.81 17.08 -4.86
CA ALA A 36 -4.22 18.40 -5.02
C ALA A 36 -3.09 18.44 -6.07
N ASP A 37 -2.29 17.38 -6.16
CA ASP A 37 -1.20 17.27 -7.14
C ASP A 37 -1.75 17.06 -8.55
N ILE A 38 -2.78 16.22 -8.73
CA ILE A 38 -3.49 16.06 -10.02
C ILE A 38 -4.05 17.41 -10.47
N ASN A 39 -4.69 18.13 -9.55
CA ASN A 39 -5.23 19.45 -9.83
C ASN A 39 -4.15 20.44 -10.24
N LYS A 40 -3.01 20.45 -9.56
CA LYS A 40 -1.88 21.35 -9.83
C LYS A 40 -1.20 21.05 -11.17
N TYR A 41 -0.89 19.78 -11.43
CA TYR A 41 -0.06 19.40 -12.58
C TYR A 41 -0.85 19.21 -13.87
N VAL A 42 -2.10 18.73 -13.81
CA VAL A 42 -2.87 18.35 -15.01
C VAL A 42 -4.13 19.19 -15.20
N MET A 43 -4.95 19.35 -14.16
CA MET A 43 -6.26 20.02 -14.34
C MET A 43 -6.10 21.52 -14.51
N LYS A 44 -5.24 22.15 -13.69
CA LYS A 44 -5.01 23.60 -13.61
C LYS A 44 -6.35 24.33 -13.39
N ASP A 45 -6.80 25.12 -14.36
CA ASP A 45 -8.03 25.90 -14.27
C ASP A 45 -9.30 25.09 -14.56
N HIS A 46 -9.17 23.84 -15.05
CA HIS A 46 -10.29 23.01 -15.51
C HIS A 46 -10.82 22.06 -14.42
N LYS A 47 -10.95 22.54 -13.18
CA LYS A 47 -11.31 21.71 -12.02
C LYS A 47 -12.74 21.17 -12.09
N SER A 48 -13.63 21.84 -12.82
CA SER A 48 -15.03 21.42 -13.04
C SER A 48 -15.14 20.08 -13.76
N SER A 49 -14.23 19.77 -14.69
CA SER A 49 -14.21 18.51 -15.45
C SER A 49 -13.47 17.36 -14.74
N TYR A 50 -13.09 17.53 -13.46
CA TYR A 50 -12.30 16.53 -12.73
C TYR A 50 -12.96 15.15 -12.72
N ALA A 51 -14.26 15.09 -12.38
CA ALA A 51 -14.97 13.82 -12.26
C ALA A 51 -15.00 13.06 -13.59
N GLU A 52 -15.26 13.77 -14.69
CA GLU A 52 -15.30 13.18 -16.02
C GLU A 52 -13.92 12.68 -16.47
N VAL A 53 -12.87 13.49 -16.27
CA VAL A 53 -11.49 13.07 -16.56
C VAL A 53 -11.11 11.84 -15.75
N MET A 54 -11.41 11.80 -14.45
CA MET A 54 -11.07 10.65 -13.60
C MET A 54 -11.82 9.37 -13.99
N LYS A 55 -13.07 9.48 -14.46
CA LYS A 55 -13.81 8.33 -15.00
C LYS A 55 -13.09 7.69 -16.20
N HIS A 56 -12.54 8.52 -17.09
CA HIS A 56 -11.74 8.02 -18.22
C HIS A 56 -10.39 7.43 -17.76
N VAL A 57 -9.77 8.03 -16.74
CA VAL A 57 -8.52 7.54 -16.15
C VAL A 57 -8.69 6.16 -15.55
N GLU A 58 -9.69 5.98 -14.68
CA GLU A 58 -10.00 4.71 -14.02
C GLU A 58 -10.28 3.61 -15.05
N LYS A 59 -11.16 3.88 -16.01
CA LYS A 59 -11.45 2.94 -17.10
C LYS A 59 -10.19 2.55 -17.87
N LYS A 60 -9.34 3.52 -18.22
CA LYS A 60 -8.14 3.25 -19.01
C LYS A 60 -7.09 2.47 -18.22
N LEU A 61 -6.89 2.80 -16.94
CA LEU A 61 -5.99 2.05 -16.05
C LEU A 61 -6.44 0.59 -15.92
N HIS A 62 -7.74 0.36 -15.76
CA HIS A 62 -8.31 -0.97 -15.67
C HIS A 62 -8.18 -1.73 -17.01
N ASP A 63 -8.79 -1.22 -18.07
CA ASP A 63 -8.97 -1.95 -19.33
C ASP A 63 -7.67 -2.16 -20.13
N VAL A 64 -6.70 -1.24 -20.00
CA VAL A 64 -5.45 -1.27 -20.78
C VAL A 64 -4.26 -1.76 -19.95
N PHE A 65 -4.20 -1.40 -18.67
CA PHE A 65 -3.03 -1.68 -17.82
C PHE A 65 -3.29 -2.75 -16.76
N GLY A 66 -4.54 -3.20 -16.56
CA GLY A 66 -4.88 -4.14 -15.49
C GLY A 66 -4.66 -3.58 -14.08
N LEU A 67 -4.77 -2.25 -13.93
CA LEU A 67 -4.57 -1.54 -12.67
C LEU A 67 -5.87 -0.93 -12.19
N GLN A 68 -6.21 -1.20 -10.93
CA GLN A 68 -7.33 -0.56 -10.25
C GLN A 68 -6.85 0.73 -9.59
N LEU A 69 -7.61 1.80 -9.80
CA LEU A 69 -7.42 3.07 -9.10
C LEU A 69 -8.22 3.04 -7.79
N VAL A 70 -7.55 3.15 -6.66
CA VAL A 70 -8.20 3.18 -5.34
C VAL A 70 -8.02 4.55 -4.72
N GLU A 71 -9.15 5.18 -4.36
CA GLU A 71 -9.14 6.42 -3.57
C GLU A 71 -8.97 6.08 -2.09
N ILE A 72 -7.99 6.70 -1.44
CA ILE A 72 -7.68 6.51 -0.01
C ILE A 72 -7.71 7.84 0.74
N GLY A 73 -8.07 7.77 2.02
CA GLY A 73 -8.13 8.90 2.94
C GLY A 73 -9.38 9.77 2.79
N GLU A 74 -9.60 10.62 3.78
CA GLU A 74 -10.77 11.50 3.84
C GLU A 74 -10.49 12.89 3.30
N ALA A 75 -11.54 13.63 2.93
CA ALA A 75 -11.41 15.03 2.55
C ALA A 75 -10.84 15.86 3.73
N PRO A 76 -9.88 16.78 3.51
CA PRO A 76 -9.34 17.23 2.23
C PRO A 76 -8.10 16.46 1.74
N LYS A 77 -7.65 15.42 2.47
CA LYS A 77 -6.41 14.67 2.23
C LYS A 77 -6.57 13.47 1.29
N LYS A 78 -7.56 13.49 0.40
CA LYS A 78 -7.78 12.43 -0.59
C LYS A 78 -6.54 12.19 -1.44
N ALA A 79 -6.13 10.94 -1.51
CA ALA A 79 -5.05 10.46 -2.35
C ALA A 79 -5.50 9.22 -3.11
N TYR A 80 -4.70 8.82 -4.10
CA TYR A 80 -4.96 7.67 -4.93
C TYR A 80 -3.76 6.76 -4.95
N ILE A 81 -4.01 5.46 -4.93
CA ILE A 81 -3.01 4.41 -5.17
C ILE A 81 -3.45 3.57 -6.37
N LEU A 82 -2.48 2.95 -7.04
CA LEU A 82 -2.76 1.91 -8.01
C LEU A 82 -2.54 0.54 -7.38
N VAL A 83 -3.43 -0.37 -7.69
CA VAL A 83 -3.39 -1.75 -7.24
C VAL A 83 -3.45 -2.67 -8.46
N SER A 84 -2.57 -3.66 -8.52
CA SER A 84 -2.56 -4.65 -9.61
C SER A 84 -3.72 -5.61 -9.41
N VAL A 85 -4.61 -5.69 -10.41
CA VAL A 85 -5.73 -6.65 -10.40
C VAL A 85 -5.21 -8.08 -10.53
N LEU A 86 -4.07 -8.25 -11.22
CA LEU A 86 -3.42 -9.55 -11.39
C LEU A 86 -2.86 -10.07 -10.06
N ASP A 87 -2.22 -9.20 -9.27
CA ASP A 87 -1.63 -9.55 -7.98
C ASP A 87 -2.70 -10.02 -6.97
N GLN A 88 -3.91 -9.44 -7.02
CA GLN A 88 -5.03 -9.84 -6.17
C GLN A 88 -5.52 -11.27 -6.49
N SER A 89 -5.50 -11.66 -7.77
CA SER A 89 -6.02 -12.95 -8.22
C SER A 89 -4.99 -14.10 -8.14
N ASN A 90 -3.69 -13.79 -8.09
CA ASN A 90 -2.63 -14.80 -8.15
C ASN A 90 -1.73 -14.80 -6.89
N SER A 91 -1.96 -15.79 -6.01
CA SER A 91 -1.20 -15.96 -4.76
C SER A 91 0.30 -16.17 -4.97
N SER A 92 0.70 -16.78 -6.09
CA SER A 92 2.12 -17.00 -6.39
C SER A 92 2.84 -15.70 -6.76
N GLU A 93 2.15 -14.73 -7.35
CA GLU A 93 2.74 -13.46 -7.76
C GLU A 93 2.77 -12.46 -6.60
N MET A 94 1.75 -12.42 -5.74
CA MET A 94 1.76 -11.56 -4.55
C MET A 94 2.99 -11.82 -3.66
N MET A 95 3.26 -13.09 -3.37
CA MET A 95 4.40 -13.52 -2.54
C MET A 95 5.72 -13.63 -3.32
N ASN A 96 5.74 -13.29 -4.61
CA ASN A 96 6.96 -13.28 -5.39
C ASN A 96 7.80 -12.03 -5.06
N TRP A 97 8.95 -12.25 -4.45
CA TRP A 97 9.94 -11.22 -4.17
C TRP A 97 11.26 -11.44 -4.93
N LYS A 98 11.32 -12.43 -5.83
CA LYS A 98 12.53 -12.72 -6.60
C LYS A 98 12.98 -11.47 -7.36
N GLY A 99 14.23 -11.06 -7.15
CA GLY A 99 14.79 -9.85 -7.75
C GLY A 99 14.48 -8.54 -7.01
N ASN A 100 13.67 -8.56 -5.94
CA ASN A 100 13.38 -7.39 -5.11
C ASN A 100 13.47 -7.73 -3.61
N SER A 101 14.67 -7.59 -3.05
CA SER A 101 14.95 -7.87 -1.65
C SER A 101 14.13 -6.98 -0.69
N LYS A 102 13.91 -5.70 -1.04
CA LYS A 102 13.06 -4.79 -0.24
C LYS A 102 11.62 -5.26 -0.16
N ARG A 103 11.05 -5.79 -1.25
CA ARG A 103 9.71 -6.40 -1.23
C ARG A 103 9.64 -7.61 -0.31
N GLY A 104 10.68 -8.46 -0.32
CA GLY A 104 10.78 -9.59 0.61
C GLY A 104 10.79 -9.14 2.08
N LEU A 105 11.57 -8.11 2.41
CA LEU A 105 11.57 -7.51 3.75
C LEU A 105 10.20 -6.93 4.12
N LEU A 106 9.57 -6.19 3.21
CA LEU A 106 8.22 -5.64 3.40
C LEU A 106 7.22 -6.76 3.74
N LEU A 107 7.13 -7.80 2.92
CA LEU A 107 6.22 -8.92 3.14
C LEU A 107 6.49 -9.63 4.47
N THR A 108 7.77 -9.75 4.86
CA THR A 108 8.17 -10.32 6.15
C THR A 108 7.62 -9.49 7.30
N VAL A 109 7.79 -8.16 7.27
CA VAL A 109 7.31 -7.26 8.33
C VAL A 109 5.79 -7.24 8.39
N LEU A 110 5.10 -7.18 7.25
CA LEU A 110 3.64 -7.23 7.19
C LEU A 110 3.10 -8.54 7.76
N THR A 111 3.75 -9.67 7.44
CA THR A 111 3.43 -10.98 8.01
C THR A 111 3.60 -10.98 9.52
N LEU A 112 4.73 -10.46 10.05
CA LEU A 112 4.96 -10.37 11.49
C LEU A 112 3.87 -9.54 12.19
N ILE A 113 3.48 -8.40 11.62
CA ILE A 113 2.44 -7.53 12.18
C ILE A 113 1.10 -8.25 12.24
N PHE A 114 0.69 -8.90 11.14
CA PHE A 114 -0.57 -9.62 11.07
C PHE A 114 -0.59 -10.82 12.03
N MET A 115 0.48 -11.62 12.05
CA MET A 115 0.61 -12.76 12.97
C MET A 115 0.64 -12.32 14.44
N SER A 116 1.05 -11.09 14.74
CA SER A 116 1.03 -10.51 16.09
C SER A 116 -0.30 -9.85 16.48
N GLY A 117 -1.36 -9.99 15.67
CA GLY A 117 -2.67 -9.41 15.96
C GLY A 117 -2.86 -7.99 15.41
N ASN A 118 -2.38 -7.74 14.19
CA ASN A 118 -2.51 -6.47 13.44
C ASN A 118 -1.79 -5.26 14.07
N SER A 119 -0.92 -5.47 15.04
CA SER A 119 -0.11 -4.42 15.65
C SER A 119 1.14 -5.00 16.29
N MET A 120 2.25 -4.28 16.22
CA MET A 120 3.46 -4.60 16.97
C MET A 120 4.04 -3.36 17.63
N SER A 121 4.50 -3.51 18.86
CA SER A 121 5.35 -2.50 19.51
C SER A 121 6.76 -2.53 18.93
N ASP A 122 7.48 -1.43 19.09
CA ASP A 122 8.86 -1.29 18.63
C ASP A 122 9.77 -2.38 19.18
N GLY A 123 9.72 -2.67 20.48
CA GLY A 123 10.51 -3.74 21.09
C GLY A 123 10.21 -5.12 20.46
N THR A 124 8.93 -5.46 20.29
CA THR A 124 8.53 -6.76 19.73
C THR A 124 8.96 -6.92 18.27
N LEU A 125 8.78 -5.88 17.45
CA LEU A 125 9.19 -5.92 16.04
C LEU A 125 10.70 -6.09 15.90
N TRP A 126 11.48 -5.28 16.62
CA TRP A 126 12.94 -5.34 16.51
C TRP A 126 13.52 -6.63 17.10
N ASN A 127 12.91 -7.21 18.13
CA ASN A 127 13.29 -8.52 18.64
C ASN A 127 13.03 -9.63 17.60
N ALA A 128 11.90 -9.60 16.90
CA ALA A 128 11.60 -10.54 15.83
C ALA A 128 12.57 -10.40 14.65
N LEU A 129 12.84 -9.17 14.22
CA LEU A 129 13.81 -8.87 13.15
C LEU A 129 15.24 -9.27 13.53
N LYS A 130 15.63 -9.12 14.80
CA LYS A 130 16.93 -9.60 15.30
C LYS A 130 17.08 -11.10 15.16
N GLY A 131 16.01 -11.87 15.39
CA GLY A 131 15.98 -13.32 15.12
C GLY A 131 16.21 -13.68 13.65
N LEU A 132 15.97 -12.74 12.73
CA LEU A 132 16.22 -12.86 11.29
C LEU A 132 17.56 -12.22 10.87
N GLY A 133 18.42 -11.83 11.82
CA GLY A 133 19.72 -11.21 11.55
C GLY A 133 19.67 -9.71 11.22
N ILE A 134 18.54 -9.04 11.48
CA ILE A 134 18.36 -7.60 11.22
C ILE A 134 18.41 -6.84 12.53
N GLU A 135 19.40 -5.95 12.68
CA GLU A 135 19.56 -5.10 13.86
C GLU A 135 19.03 -3.68 13.62
N LYS A 136 18.46 -3.05 14.66
CA LYS A 136 17.74 -1.77 14.56
C LYS A 136 18.59 -0.58 14.11
N ASP A 137 19.74 -0.42 14.74
CA ASP A 137 20.59 0.77 14.57
C ASP A 137 21.90 0.42 13.84
N LYS A 138 21.90 -0.69 13.09
CA LYS A 138 23.00 -1.08 12.22
C LYS A 138 22.51 -1.33 10.80
N PRO A 139 23.19 -0.81 9.77
CA PRO A 139 22.82 -1.07 8.39
C PRO A 139 23.01 -2.55 8.06
N HIS A 140 22.00 -3.16 7.44
CA HIS A 140 22.07 -4.53 6.93
C HIS A 140 22.71 -4.55 5.53
N ALA A 141 23.54 -5.55 5.22
CA ALA A 141 24.27 -5.62 3.95
C ALA A 141 23.36 -5.54 2.70
N VAL A 142 22.17 -6.13 2.77
CA VAL A 142 21.21 -6.16 1.65
C VAL A 142 20.17 -5.05 1.72
N PHE A 143 19.76 -4.64 2.93
CA PHE A 143 18.61 -3.75 3.11
C PHE A 143 19.02 -2.32 3.49
N GLY A 144 20.30 -2.09 3.84
CA GLY A 144 20.76 -0.82 4.39
C GLY A 144 20.12 -0.53 5.74
N ASP A 145 19.78 0.73 5.97
CA ASP A 145 19.09 1.17 7.19
C ASP A 145 17.60 0.76 7.17
N VAL A 146 17.29 -0.35 7.83
CA VAL A 146 15.94 -0.91 7.89
C VAL A 146 14.98 0.01 8.64
N LYS A 147 15.45 0.71 9.68
CA LYS A 147 14.60 1.66 10.43
C LYS A 147 14.14 2.79 9.53
N LYS A 148 15.06 3.32 8.71
CA LYS A 148 14.73 4.30 7.67
C LYS A 148 13.79 3.74 6.63
N LEU A 149 13.97 2.49 6.17
CA LEU A 149 13.03 1.85 5.24
C LEU A 149 11.62 1.80 5.81
N LEU A 150 11.45 1.32 7.05
CA LEU A 150 10.14 1.24 7.70
C LEU A 150 9.50 2.63 7.86
N HIS A 151 10.23 3.59 8.42
CA HIS A 151 9.70 4.89 8.83
C HIS A 151 9.55 5.89 7.68
N GLN A 152 10.33 5.75 6.62
CA GLN A 152 10.36 6.73 5.53
C GLN A 152 9.88 6.14 4.20
N GLU A 153 10.32 4.95 3.83
CA GLU A 153 9.98 4.38 2.53
C GLU A 153 8.62 3.68 2.58
N PHE A 154 8.48 2.63 3.40
CA PHE A 154 7.24 1.85 3.50
C PHE A 154 6.09 2.65 4.11
N ALA A 155 6.38 3.53 5.07
CA ALA A 155 5.39 4.46 5.59
C ALA A 155 4.89 5.45 4.52
N ARG A 156 5.76 6.03 3.71
CA ARG A 156 5.36 6.96 2.63
C ARG A 156 4.64 6.24 1.49
N GLN A 157 4.94 4.97 1.26
CA GLN A 157 4.21 4.10 0.34
C GLN A 157 2.85 3.65 0.89
N MET A 158 2.55 3.95 2.16
CA MET A 158 1.33 3.57 2.88
C MET A 158 1.19 2.06 3.11
N TYR A 159 2.29 1.30 3.08
CA TYR A 159 2.24 -0.12 3.43
C TYR A 159 2.25 -0.33 4.95
N ILE A 160 2.96 0.53 5.69
CA ILE A 160 3.08 0.42 7.16
C ILE A 160 2.67 1.75 7.77
N GLU A 161 1.77 1.70 8.74
CA GLU A 161 1.52 2.85 9.61
C GLU A 161 2.47 2.80 10.81
N VAL A 162 3.23 3.87 11.00
CA VAL A 162 4.16 4.03 12.14
C VAL A 162 3.65 5.15 13.02
N THR A 163 3.20 4.81 14.22
CA THR A 163 2.69 5.77 15.21
C THR A 163 3.68 5.91 16.35
N LYS A 164 4.01 7.15 16.73
CA LYS A 164 4.87 7.43 17.88
C LYS A 164 4.06 7.27 19.17
N VAL A 165 4.61 6.55 20.15
CA VAL A 165 4.01 6.45 21.48
C VAL A 165 4.22 7.77 22.22
N PRO A 166 3.15 8.42 22.72
CA PRO A 166 3.28 9.66 23.49
C PRO A 166 4.10 9.47 24.76
N ASN A 167 4.84 10.51 25.14
CA ASN A 167 5.53 10.61 26.43
C ASN A 167 6.55 9.48 26.74
N CYS A 168 7.11 8.83 25.71
CA CYS A 168 8.22 7.89 25.87
C CYS A 168 9.57 8.55 25.54
N ASP A 169 10.52 8.43 26.48
CA ASP A 169 11.94 8.75 26.28
C ASP A 169 12.79 7.52 26.67
N PRO A 170 13.50 6.87 25.71
CA PRO A 170 13.63 7.23 24.30
C PRO A 170 12.33 7.02 23.49
N PRO A 171 12.19 7.66 22.31
CA PRO A 171 11.03 7.50 21.44
C PRO A 171 10.71 6.04 21.11
N GLN A 172 9.46 5.64 21.37
CA GLN A 172 8.92 4.33 21.00
C GLN A 172 7.86 4.46 19.91
N PHE A 173 7.62 3.37 19.18
CA PHE A 173 6.71 3.33 18.04
C PHE A 173 5.80 2.10 18.09
N ASN A 174 4.65 2.21 17.44
CA ASN A 174 3.79 1.08 17.10
C ASN A 174 3.66 0.98 15.59
N TYR A 175 3.62 -0.26 15.10
CA TYR A 175 3.59 -0.60 13.69
C TYR A 175 2.30 -1.35 13.37
N ARG A 176 1.56 -0.86 12.36
CA ARG A 176 0.35 -1.52 11.85
C ARG A 176 0.40 -1.58 10.32
N TRP A 177 -0.50 -2.35 9.72
CA TRP A 177 -0.72 -2.26 8.28
C TRP A 177 -1.21 -0.87 7.90
N GLY A 178 -0.68 -0.33 6.81
CA GLY A 178 -1.17 0.89 6.20
C GLY A 178 -2.21 0.59 5.12
N LEU A 179 -2.93 1.63 4.69
CA LEU A 179 -4.05 1.51 3.75
C LEU A 179 -3.68 0.82 2.42
N ARG A 180 -2.45 0.98 1.91
CA ARG A 180 -2.05 0.30 0.66
C ARG A 180 -1.98 -1.21 0.86
N THR A 181 -1.55 -1.67 2.04
CA THR A 181 -1.45 -3.11 2.33
C THR A 181 -2.82 -3.76 2.32
N GLU A 182 -3.85 -3.12 2.89
CA GLU A 182 -5.21 -3.68 2.92
C GLU A 182 -5.79 -3.90 1.51
N HIS A 183 -5.30 -3.18 0.49
CA HIS A 183 -5.74 -3.35 -0.90
C HIS A 183 -4.82 -4.22 -1.77
N GLU A 184 -3.51 -4.24 -1.48
CA GLU A 184 -2.54 -5.01 -2.28
C GLU A 184 -2.28 -6.42 -1.72
N ILE A 185 -2.49 -6.64 -0.42
CA ILE A 185 -2.03 -7.85 0.28
C ILE A 185 -3.20 -8.59 0.93
N SER A 186 -3.38 -9.85 0.53
CA SER A 186 -4.43 -10.70 1.10
C SER A 186 -3.96 -11.36 2.41
N LYS A 187 -4.71 -11.11 3.49
CA LYS A 187 -4.53 -11.80 4.79
C LYS A 187 -4.59 -13.32 4.64
N LYS A 188 -5.49 -13.82 3.79
CA LYS A 188 -5.61 -15.24 3.46
C LYS A 188 -4.33 -15.81 2.86
N GLN A 189 -3.75 -15.12 1.88
CA GLN A 189 -2.53 -15.57 1.23
C GLN A 189 -1.33 -15.54 2.19
N ILE A 190 -1.27 -14.58 3.13
CA ILE A 190 -0.28 -14.62 4.22
C ILE A 190 -0.49 -15.84 5.10
N LEU A 191 -1.73 -16.14 5.50
CA LEU A 191 -2.00 -17.34 6.32
C LEU A 191 -1.63 -18.63 5.60
N GLU A 192 -1.94 -18.76 4.31
CA GLU A 192 -1.58 -19.91 3.49
C GLU A 192 -0.05 -20.06 3.44
N PHE A 193 0.67 -18.97 3.21
CA PHE A 193 2.13 -18.94 3.20
C PHE A 193 2.73 -19.38 4.54
N VAL A 194 2.29 -18.77 5.64
CA VAL A 194 2.78 -19.09 7.00
C VAL A 194 2.45 -20.53 7.35
N THR A 195 1.24 -20.99 7.08
CA THR A 195 0.80 -22.37 7.33
C THR A 195 1.72 -23.37 6.62
N LYS A 196 2.03 -23.12 5.35
CA LYS A 196 2.99 -23.92 4.58
C LYS A 196 4.39 -23.88 5.17
N LEU A 197 4.88 -22.71 5.56
CA LEU A 197 6.21 -22.54 6.16
C LEU A 197 6.39 -23.35 7.45
N TYR A 198 5.35 -23.43 8.28
CA TYR A 198 5.34 -24.20 9.52
C TYR A 198 4.94 -25.68 9.35
N GLY A 199 4.81 -26.16 8.12
CA GLY A 199 4.43 -27.55 7.83
C GLY A 199 3.05 -27.94 8.35
N LYS A 200 2.13 -26.97 8.46
CA LYS A 200 0.74 -27.19 8.87
C LYS A 200 -0.14 -27.43 7.65
N SER A 201 -1.27 -28.10 7.83
CA SER A 201 -2.17 -28.48 6.73
C SER A 201 -3.35 -27.53 6.52
N ASN A 202 -3.65 -26.66 7.49
CA ASN A 202 -4.84 -25.80 7.45
C ASN A 202 -4.59 -24.44 8.14
N ILE A 203 -5.02 -23.35 7.49
CA ILE A 203 -4.95 -21.98 8.00
C ILE A 203 -5.77 -21.76 9.27
N MET A 204 -6.80 -22.57 9.53
CA MET A 204 -7.64 -22.52 10.74
C MET A 204 -6.88 -22.84 12.03
N VAL A 205 -5.66 -23.38 11.93
CA VAL A 205 -4.76 -23.54 13.09
C VAL A 205 -4.47 -22.18 13.74
N TRP A 206 -4.43 -21.11 12.95
CA TRP A 206 -4.24 -19.73 13.40
C TRP A 206 -5.58 -19.08 13.76
N LYS A 207 -6.28 -19.60 14.78
CA LYS A 207 -7.68 -19.24 15.08
C LYS A 207 -7.96 -17.73 15.10
N SER A 208 -7.14 -16.95 15.80
CA SER A 208 -7.32 -15.50 15.91
C SER A 208 -7.15 -14.80 14.56
N GLN A 209 -6.10 -15.17 13.81
CA GLN A 209 -5.79 -14.57 12.53
C GLN A 209 -6.79 -15.01 11.44
N TYR A 210 -7.27 -16.26 11.50
CA TYR A 210 -8.33 -16.76 10.63
C TYR A 210 -9.63 -16.01 10.86
N HIS A 211 -10.01 -15.77 12.12
CA HIS A 211 -11.19 -14.97 12.43
C HIS A 211 -11.06 -13.53 11.90
N ASP A 212 -9.91 -12.88 12.16
CA ASP A 212 -9.64 -11.53 11.65
C ASP A 212 -9.67 -11.44 10.11
N MET A 213 -9.11 -12.45 9.42
CA MET A 213 -9.17 -12.59 7.97
C MET A 213 -10.62 -12.63 7.48
N ILE A 214 -11.47 -13.50 8.04
CA ILE A 214 -12.88 -13.61 7.65
C ILE A 214 -13.64 -12.31 7.92
N THR A 215 -13.43 -11.69 9.08
CA THR A 215 -14.06 -10.39 9.41
C THR A 215 -13.66 -9.30 8.43
N SER A 216 -12.40 -9.29 7.98
CA SER A 216 -11.91 -8.32 7.00
C SER A 216 -12.51 -8.54 5.61
N GLU A 217 -12.65 -9.80 5.18
CA GLU A 217 -13.30 -10.15 3.90
C GLU A 217 -14.78 -9.73 3.90
N MET A 218 -15.51 -9.97 4.99
CA MET A 218 -16.93 -9.58 5.11
C MET A 218 -17.19 -8.06 5.12
N GLN A 219 -16.17 -7.24 5.40
CA GLN A 219 -16.27 -5.78 5.39
C GLN A 219 -15.87 -5.15 4.05
N ALA A 220 -15.29 -5.94 3.14
CA ALA A 220 -14.85 -5.50 1.82
C ALA A 220 -15.93 -5.68 0.73
N ASP A 221 -16.97 -6.48 1.00
CA ASP A 221 -18.16 -6.70 0.15
C ASP A 221 -19.32 -5.74 0.52
#